data_AF-A0A5P9WFZ7-F1
#
_entry.id   AF-A0A5P9WFZ7-F1
#
_cell.length_a   1.000
_cell.length_b   1.000
_cell.length_c   1.000
_cell.angle_alpha   90.00
_cell.angle_beta   90.00
_cell.angle_gamma   90.00
#
_symmetry.space_group_name_H-M   'P 1'
#
loop_
_entity.id
_entity.type
_entity.pdbx_description
1 polymer ?
#
loop_
_entity_poly.entity_id
_entity_poly.type
_entity_poly.pdbx_seq_one_letter_code
_entity_poly.pdbx_strand_id
1 'polypeptide(L)'
;MDHPRADGKPVLSSLVGPTGDDSGPPSFFTEVLAGLGWKAGLSTAKVADIWAREQRTAYTTAQPSTLSGAADSFTTTTRPSDEELVACLKEQLEGVARQRGMIRWVTLLRKAGVPASAISADDRVRLLTAVDRPYGPGRPVLSCLVKQAKGVPGPAREFGRTLTATGWRPTTAVPTAEAAWPVERDRTDAHFRCRPIGATPKPAVASSSDGVWLKMGITRASAAEALRPALIAAARRQVCVSWESLAREARLPSGRLSERERAAVLIAVDRPSGPNGVMLSSLLISANRTPVPYFADILRGLGRPHDLRPIELGRLRKVEQARLLAFYQEGDSRT
;
A
#
# COMPACT_ATOMS: atom_id res chain seq x y z
N MET A 1 -14.11 1.84 -23.05
CA MET A 1 -13.37 0.61 -22.70
C MET A 1 -13.98 -0.63 -23.32
N ASP A 2 -15.29 -0.69 -23.60
CA ASP A 2 -15.90 -1.89 -24.21
C ASP A 2 -16.32 -1.71 -25.69
N HIS A 3 -15.89 -0.64 -26.37
CA HIS A 3 -16.29 -0.37 -27.75
C HIS A 3 -15.11 -0.11 -28.71
N PRO A 4 -15.15 -0.66 -29.94
CA PRO A 4 -16.12 -1.66 -30.45
C PRO A 4 -15.86 -3.09 -29.92
N ARG A 5 -16.92 -3.90 -29.82
CA ARG A 5 -16.86 -5.29 -29.33
C ARG A 5 -16.10 -6.17 -30.33
N ALA A 6 -15.05 -6.85 -29.85
CA ALA A 6 -14.47 -7.99 -30.55
C ALA A 6 -15.10 -9.28 -29.99
N ASP A 7 -15.45 -10.23 -30.85
CA ASP A 7 -15.98 -11.52 -30.41
C ASP A 7 -14.99 -12.24 -29.48
N GLY A 8 -15.51 -12.79 -28.38
CA GLY A 8 -14.73 -13.55 -27.40
C GLY A 8 -14.07 -12.76 -26.27
N LYS A 9 -14.19 -11.42 -26.22
CA LYS A 9 -13.67 -10.63 -25.09
C LYS A 9 -14.74 -10.45 -23.99
N PRO A 10 -14.41 -10.73 -22.71
CA PRO A 10 -15.36 -10.59 -21.61
C PRO A 10 -15.72 -9.12 -21.38
N VAL A 11 -16.98 -8.86 -21.06
CA VAL A 11 -17.43 -7.51 -20.72
C VAL A 11 -16.96 -7.16 -19.31
N LEU A 12 -15.95 -6.29 -19.20
CA LEU A 12 -15.29 -5.99 -17.92
C LEU A 12 -16.18 -5.22 -16.93
N SER A 13 -17.22 -4.56 -17.42
CA SER A 13 -18.24 -3.93 -16.56
C SER A 13 -19.08 -4.95 -15.77
N SER A 14 -19.05 -6.25 -16.13
CA SER A 14 -19.67 -7.31 -15.34
C SER A 14 -18.96 -7.57 -14.01
N LEU A 15 -17.68 -7.18 -13.87
CA LEU A 15 -16.91 -7.33 -12.63
C LEU A 15 -17.22 -6.27 -11.57
N VAL A 16 -18.02 -5.25 -11.92
CA VAL A 16 -18.48 -4.25 -10.96
C VAL A 16 -19.72 -4.81 -10.26
N GLY A 17 -19.63 -4.99 -8.94
CA GLY A 17 -20.79 -5.32 -8.10
C GLY A 17 -21.43 -4.04 -7.54
N PRO A 18 -22.74 -4.03 -7.25
CA PRO A 18 -23.38 -2.91 -6.59
C PRO A 18 -22.81 -2.68 -5.19
N THR A 19 -22.75 -1.42 -4.77
CA THR A 19 -22.42 -1.04 -3.38
C THR A 19 -23.66 -1.22 -2.51
N GLY A 20 -23.89 -2.45 -2.04
CA GLY A 20 -25.05 -2.83 -1.21
C GLY A 20 -25.37 -4.32 -1.33
N ASP A 21 -26.14 -4.87 -0.39
CA ASP A 21 -26.48 -6.31 -0.26
C ASP A 21 -27.35 -6.91 -1.39
N ASP A 22 -27.43 -6.28 -2.56
CA ASP A 22 -28.15 -6.85 -3.71
C ASP A 22 -27.22 -7.77 -4.53
N SER A 23 -27.53 -9.06 -4.55
CA SER A 23 -26.79 -10.11 -5.29
C SER A 23 -27.09 -10.10 -6.81
N GLY A 24 -27.31 -8.93 -7.40
CA GLY A 24 -27.75 -8.77 -8.79
C GLY A 24 -26.82 -7.87 -9.63
N PRO A 25 -27.04 -7.82 -10.95
CA PRO A 25 -26.31 -6.89 -11.82
C PRO A 25 -26.52 -5.44 -11.36
N PRO A 26 -25.49 -4.58 -11.39
CA PRO A 26 -25.66 -3.16 -11.12
C PRO A 26 -26.73 -2.54 -12.03
N SER A 27 -27.49 -1.57 -11.52
CA SER A 27 -28.58 -0.92 -12.28
C SER A 27 -28.12 -0.31 -13.61
N PHE A 28 -26.89 0.20 -13.67
CA PHE A 28 -26.28 0.75 -14.89
C PHE A 28 -25.81 -0.32 -15.89
N PHE A 29 -25.76 -1.60 -15.52
CA PHE A 29 -25.28 -2.68 -16.41
C PHE A 29 -26.17 -2.82 -17.66
N THR A 30 -27.47 -2.56 -17.53
CA THR A 30 -28.41 -2.52 -18.66
C THR A 30 -28.04 -1.44 -19.69
N GLU A 31 -27.63 -0.27 -19.22
CA GLU A 31 -27.20 0.85 -20.09
C GLU A 31 -25.89 0.51 -20.81
N VAL A 32 -24.98 -0.21 -20.13
CA VAL A 32 -23.74 -0.70 -20.73
C VAL A 32 -24.03 -1.74 -21.81
N LEU A 33 -24.94 -2.68 -21.59
CA LEU A 33 -25.35 -3.64 -22.62
C LEU A 33 -25.97 -2.94 -23.84
N ALA A 34 -26.82 -1.93 -23.63
CA ALA A 34 -27.40 -1.14 -24.72
C ALA A 34 -26.32 -0.38 -25.50
N GLY A 35 -25.37 0.27 -24.80
CA GLY A 35 -24.21 0.92 -25.42
C GLY A 35 -23.28 -0.05 -26.14
N LEU A 36 -23.36 -1.35 -25.87
CA LEU A 36 -22.62 -2.42 -26.54
C LEU A 36 -23.34 -3.01 -27.75
N GLY A 37 -24.49 -2.44 -28.15
CA GLY A 37 -25.27 -2.88 -29.30
C GLY A 37 -26.24 -4.03 -29.02
N TRP A 38 -26.50 -4.36 -27.75
CA TRP A 38 -27.53 -5.33 -27.39
C TRP A 38 -28.92 -4.68 -27.48
N LYS A 39 -29.95 -5.49 -27.80
CA LYS A 39 -31.34 -4.99 -27.92
C LYS A 39 -31.77 -4.27 -26.64
N ALA A 40 -32.26 -3.03 -26.77
CA ALA A 40 -32.90 -2.33 -25.68
C ALA A 40 -34.16 -3.09 -25.21
N GLY A 41 -34.42 -3.11 -23.90
CA GLY A 41 -35.60 -3.78 -23.31
C GLY A 41 -35.41 -5.25 -22.91
N LEU A 42 -34.17 -5.68 -22.60
CA LEU A 42 -33.94 -7.01 -21.99
C LEU A 42 -34.62 -7.11 -20.62
N SER A 43 -35.28 -8.24 -20.34
CA SER A 43 -35.85 -8.50 -19.02
C SER A 43 -34.77 -8.59 -17.95
N THR A 44 -35.09 -8.22 -16.71
CA THR A 44 -34.15 -8.24 -15.57
C THR A 44 -33.50 -9.62 -15.37
N ALA A 45 -34.26 -10.70 -15.56
CA ALA A 45 -33.73 -12.06 -15.50
C ALA A 45 -32.67 -12.33 -16.58
N LYS A 46 -32.91 -11.84 -17.80
CA LYS A 46 -31.98 -12.00 -18.92
C LYS A 46 -30.71 -11.16 -18.75
N VAL A 47 -30.83 -9.98 -18.15
CA VAL A 47 -29.68 -9.14 -17.77
C VAL A 47 -28.84 -9.81 -16.69
N ALA A 48 -29.47 -10.43 -15.69
CA ALA A 48 -28.76 -11.19 -14.64
C ALA A 48 -28.03 -12.42 -15.20
N ASP A 49 -28.65 -13.17 -16.13
CA ASP A 49 -28.01 -14.31 -16.80
C ASP A 49 -26.79 -13.90 -17.63
N ILE A 50 -26.90 -12.78 -18.36
CA ILE A 50 -25.78 -12.22 -19.14
C ILE A 50 -24.67 -11.79 -18.19
N TRP A 51 -25.00 -11.06 -17.12
CA TRP A 51 -24.04 -10.63 -16.11
C TRP A 51 -23.29 -11.79 -15.46
N ALA A 52 -24.01 -12.83 -15.03
CA ALA A 52 -23.41 -14.01 -14.40
C ALA A 52 -22.56 -14.84 -15.37
N ARG A 53 -22.89 -14.84 -16.67
CA ARG A 53 -22.09 -15.48 -17.72
C ARG A 53 -20.80 -14.70 -17.99
N GLU A 54 -20.91 -13.39 -18.16
CA GLU A 54 -19.75 -12.52 -18.44
C GLU A 54 -18.77 -12.48 -17.25
N GLN A 55 -19.28 -12.49 -16.01
CA GLN A 55 -18.44 -12.66 -14.83
C GLN A 55 -17.68 -13.98 -14.86
N ARG A 56 -18.36 -15.10 -15.15
CA ARG A 56 -17.70 -16.41 -15.27
C ARG A 56 -16.62 -16.39 -16.35
N THR A 57 -16.91 -15.84 -17.53
CA THR A 57 -15.92 -15.71 -18.61
C THR A 57 -14.73 -14.83 -18.20
N ALA A 58 -14.98 -13.72 -17.51
CA ALA A 58 -13.93 -12.83 -17.02
C ALA A 58 -13.04 -13.51 -15.96
N TYR A 59 -13.63 -14.26 -15.02
CA TYR A 59 -12.89 -15.02 -14.02
C TYR A 59 -12.09 -16.17 -14.63
N THR A 60 -12.65 -16.89 -15.61
CA THR A 60 -11.92 -17.94 -16.35
C THR A 60 -10.79 -17.36 -17.19
N THR A 61 -10.97 -16.18 -17.78
CA THR A 61 -9.92 -15.50 -18.58
C THR A 61 -8.83 -14.88 -17.69
N ALA A 62 -9.15 -14.50 -16.45
CA ALA A 62 -8.20 -13.95 -15.48
C ALA A 62 -7.46 -15.01 -14.64
N GLN A 63 -7.86 -16.28 -14.71
CA GLN A 63 -7.06 -17.36 -14.16
C GLN A 63 -5.88 -17.65 -15.10
N PRO A 64 -4.62 -17.56 -14.64
CA PRO A 64 -3.51 -18.08 -15.43
C PRO A 64 -3.70 -19.59 -15.56
N SER A 65 -4.01 -20.06 -16.76
CA SER A 65 -3.97 -21.47 -17.11
C SER A 65 -2.61 -22.02 -16.75
N THR A 66 -2.58 -22.81 -15.68
CA THR A 66 -1.48 -23.69 -15.32
C THR A 66 -1.47 -24.83 -16.33
N LEU A 67 -0.80 -24.61 -17.46
CA LEU A 67 -0.34 -25.71 -18.31
C LEU A 67 1.04 -26.13 -17.85
N SER A 68 1.02 -27.25 -17.14
CA SER A 68 2.09 -28.20 -16.94
C SER A 68 2.88 -28.48 -18.24
N GLY A 69 4.21 -28.44 -18.15
CA GLY A 69 5.09 -29.11 -19.11
C GLY A 69 6.31 -28.30 -19.55
N ALA A 70 7.38 -28.33 -18.75
CA ALA A 70 8.76 -28.58 -19.17
C ALA A 70 9.71 -28.18 -18.03
N ALA A 71 10.48 -29.15 -17.57
CA ALA A 71 11.56 -28.98 -16.62
C ALA A 71 12.56 -27.93 -17.12
N ASP A 72 12.86 -26.92 -16.29
CA ASP A 72 14.22 -26.73 -15.79
C ASP A 72 14.30 -25.60 -14.77
N SER A 73 14.90 -25.94 -13.62
CA SER A 73 15.57 -25.04 -12.67
C SER A 73 14.75 -23.93 -11.99
N PHE A 74 13.91 -24.31 -11.02
CA PHE A 74 13.39 -23.37 -10.01
C PHE A 74 14.37 -23.21 -8.85
N THR A 75 14.92 -22.00 -8.70
CA THR A 75 15.38 -21.48 -7.41
C THR A 75 14.16 -21.24 -6.51
N THR A 76 14.16 -21.88 -5.35
CA THR A 76 13.15 -21.82 -4.27
C THR A 76 12.67 -20.41 -3.90
N THR A 77 11.42 -20.08 -4.24
CA THR A 77 10.68 -18.95 -3.64
C THR A 77 10.29 -19.32 -2.22
N THR A 78 11.18 -19.02 -1.28
CA THR A 78 11.02 -19.39 0.14
C THR A 78 9.96 -18.50 0.79
N ARG A 79 8.98 -19.11 1.45
CA ARG A 79 7.98 -18.45 2.31
C ARG A 79 8.70 -17.46 3.26
N PRO A 80 8.22 -16.21 3.43
CA PRO A 80 8.82 -15.28 4.37
C PRO A 80 8.85 -15.92 5.76
N SER A 81 9.98 -15.78 6.45
CA SER A 81 10.15 -16.35 7.79
C SER A 81 9.16 -15.71 8.77
N ASP A 82 8.83 -16.44 9.84
CA ASP A 82 7.94 -15.91 10.88
C ASP A 82 8.50 -14.61 11.49
N GLU A 83 9.82 -14.43 11.53
CA GLU A 83 10.48 -13.21 12.03
C GLU A 83 10.25 -12.00 11.11
N GLU A 84 10.43 -12.18 9.80
CA GLU A 84 10.16 -11.14 8.80
C GLU A 84 8.68 -10.75 8.80
N LEU A 85 7.80 -11.74 8.95
CA LEU A 85 6.37 -11.51 9.03
C LEU A 85 6.02 -10.73 10.30
N VAL A 86 6.56 -11.11 11.47
CA VAL A 86 6.34 -10.38 12.73
C VAL A 86 6.84 -8.93 12.63
N ALA A 87 8.02 -8.69 12.06
CA ALA A 87 8.55 -7.34 11.87
C ALA A 87 7.63 -6.50 10.96
N CYS A 88 7.16 -7.06 9.86
CA CYS A 88 6.23 -6.40 8.95
C CYS A 88 4.88 -6.09 9.63
N LEU A 89 4.29 -7.07 10.33
CA LEU A 89 3.03 -6.90 11.05
C LEU A 89 3.15 -5.81 12.11
N LYS A 90 4.26 -5.77 12.84
CA LYS A 90 4.54 -4.76 13.86
C LYS A 90 4.60 -3.36 13.25
N GLU A 91 5.39 -3.15 12.20
CA GLU A 91 5.49 -1.86 11.50
C GLU A 91 4.11 -1.35 11.06
N GLN A 92 3.29 -2.24 10.47
CA GLN A 92 1.95 -1.89 10.01
C GLN A 92 1.01 -1.53 11.17
N LEU A 93 1.04 -2.28 12.27
CA LEU A 93 0.21 -2.01 13.44
C LEU A 93 0.62 -0.73 14.16
N GLU A 94 1.91 -0.41 14.24
CA GLU A 94 2.35 0.91 14.74
C GLU A 94 1.84 2.04 13.84
N GLY A 95 1.82 1.86 12.52
CA GLY A 95 1.24 2.83 11.59
C GLY A 95 -0.25 3.06 11.87
N VAL A 96 -1.00 1.98 12.09
CA VAL A 96 -2.42 2.03 12.47
C VAL A 96 -2.60 2.73 13.83
N ALA A 97 -1.73 2.46 14.80
CA ALA A 97 -1.74 3.08 16.12
C ALA A 97 -1.55 4.60 16.04
N ARG A 98 -0.60 5.07 15.23
CA ARG A 98 -0.36 6.52 15.00
C ARG A 98 -1.58 7.22 14.40
N GLN A 99 -2.34 6.51 13.57
CA GLN A 99 -3.57 7.00 12.96
C GLN A 99 -4.82 6.81 13.84
N ARG A 100 -4.67 6.24 15.06
CA ARG A 100 -5.77 5.87 15.96
C ARG A 100 -6.81 4.97 15.28
N GLY A 101 -6.34 4.14 14.36
CA GLY A 101 -7.19 3.29 13.53
C GLY A 101 -7.35 1.87 14.09
N MET A 102 -8.18 1.09 13.41
CA MET A 102 -8.28 -0.36 13.61
C MET A 102 -8.18 -1.05 12.26
N ILE A 103 -7.46 -2.16 12.20
CA ILE A 103 -7.21 -2.89 10.96
C ILE A 103 -7.79 -4.31 11.02
N ARG A 104 -8.31 -4.79 9.89
CA ARG A 104 -8.72 -6.19 9.76
C ARG A 104 -7.49 -7.07 9.55
N TRP A 105 -7.47 -8.25 10.14
CA TRP A 105 -6.39 -9.24 9.95
C TRP A 105 -6.07 -9.51 8.47
N VAL A 106 -7.09 -9.70 7.64
CA VAL A 106 -6.91 -9.94 6.19
C VAL A 106 -6.26 -8.74 5.49
N THR A 107 -6.56 -7.52 5.90
CA THR A 107 -5.93 -6.32 5.36
C THR A 107 -4.47 -6.22 5.81
N LEU A 108 -4.19 -6.59 7.06
CA LEU A 108 -2.84 -6.62 7.62
C LEU A 108 -1.95 -7.62 6.87
N LEU A 109 -2.43 -8.85 6.64
CA LEU A 109 -1.70 -9.87 5.88
C LEU A 109 -1.50 -9.51 4.40
N ARG A 110 -2.52 -8.89 3.77
CA ARG A 110 -2.40 -8.40 2.39
C ARG A 110 -1.27 -7.38 2.25
N LYS A 111 -1.13 -6.47 3.21
CA LYS A 111 -0.02 -5.50 3.24
C LYS A 111 1.35 -6.17 3.45
N ALA A 112 1.38 -7.34 4.08
CA ALA A 112 2.57 -8.17 4.23
C ALA A 112 2.81 -9.12 3.03
N GLY A 113 1.96 -9.08 2.00
CA GLY A 113 2.09 -9.97 0.83
C GLY A 113 1.71 -11.42 1.08
N VAL A 114 1.05 -11.73 2.21
CA VAL A 114 0.68 -13.10 2.59
C VAL A 114 -0.83 -13.30 2.39
N PRO A 115 -1.27 -14.37 1.69
CA PRO A 115 -2.69 -14.69 1.60
C PRO A 115 -3.23 -15.15 2.95
N ALA A 116 -4.42 -14.67 3.33
CA ALA A 116 -4.99 -14.98 4.64
C ALA A 116 -5.27 -16.47 4.86
N SER A 117 -5.45 -17.24 3.78
CA SER A 117 -5.62 -18.69 3.81
C SER A 117 -4.33 -19.46 4.17
N ALA A 118 -3.16 -18.83 4.05
CA ALA A 118 -1.88 -19.48 4.36
C ALA A 118 -1.53 -19.47 5.86
N ILE A 119 -2.30 -18.75 6.68
CA ILE A 119 -2.04 -18.60 8.11
C ILE A 119 -3.20 -19.22 8.90
N SER A 120 -2.91 -20.25 9.67
CA SER A 120 -3.87 -20.88 10.57
C SER A 120 -4.28 -19.94 11.72
N ALA A 121 -5.38 -20.26 12.41
CA ALA A 121 -5.79 -19.49 13.58
C ALA A 121 -4.75 -19.53 14.71
N ASP A 122 -4.03 -20.65 14.86
CA ASP A 122 -2.97 -20.79 15.87
C ASP A 122 -1.69 -20.04 15.48
N ASP A 123 -1.32 -20.05 14.20
CA ASP A 123 -0.23 -19.22 13.68
C ASP A 123 -0.53 -17.73 13.86
N ARG A 124 -1.79 -17.32 13.65
CA ARG A 124 -2.22 -15.96 13.92
C ARG A 124 -1.99 -15.56 15.38
N VAL A 125 -2.34 -16.42 16.34
CA VAL A 125 -2.07 -16.18 17.77
C VAL A 125 -0.57 -16.11 18.03
N ARG A 126 0.22 -17.05 17.49
CA ARG A 126 1.70 -17.05 17.63
C ARG A 126 2.33 -15.75 17.11
N LEU A 127 1.95 -15.33 15.90
CA LEU A 127 2.48 -14.12 15.25
C LEU A 127 2.10 -12.86 16.03
N LEU A 128 0.84 -12.72 16.45
CA LEU A 128 0.39 -11.57 17.24
C LEU A 128 1.05 -11.54 18.63
N THR A 129 1.27 -12.72 19.23
CA THR A 129 2.00 -12.83 20.50
C THR A 129 3.45 -12.36 20.32
N ALA A 130 4.10 -12.74 19.22
CA ALA A 130 5.45 -12.30 18.93
C ALA A 130 5.54 -10.79 18.65
N VAL A 131 4.52 -10.21 18.00
CA VAL A 131 4.42 -8.74 17.79
C VAL A 131 4.41 -7.98 19.12
N ASP A 132 3.65 -8.47 20.09
CA ASP A 132 3.44 -7.83 21.39
C ASP A 132 4.56 -8.11 22.40
N ARG A 133 5.55 -8.95 22.06
CA ARG A 133 6.70 -9.20 22.93
C ARG A 133 7.78 -8.12 22.79
N PRO A 134 8.44 -7.73 23.92
CA PRO A 134 8.12 -8.11 25.29
C PRO A 134 6.88 -7.36 25.82
N TYR A 135 6.03 -8.08 26.56
CA TYR A 135 4.89 -7.51 27.27
C TYR A 135 5.33 -6.95 28.63
N GLY A 136 4.82 -5.78 29.00
CA GLY A 136 5.16 -5.16 30.29
C GLY A 136 4.62 -3.73 30.45
N PRO A 137 4.76 -3.16 31.67
CA PRO A 137 4.29 -1.81 31.95
C PRO A 137 4.98 -0.79 31.03
N GLY A 138 4.19 0.06 30.38
CA GLY A 138 4.67 1.08 29.44
C GLY A 138 4.90 0.59 27.99
N ARG A 139 4.67 -0.69 27.69
CA ARG A 139 4.70 -1.23 26.32
C ARG A 139 3.27 -1.28 25.74
N PRO A 140 3.08 -0.89 24.46
CA PRO A 140 1.79 -1.02 23.79
C PRO A 140 1.53 -2.48 23.41
N VAL A 141 0.25 -2.89 23.46
CA VAL A 141 -0.22 -4.18 22.92
C VAL A 141 -0.83 -3.90 21.56
N LEU A 142 -0.06 -4.11 20.50
CA LEU A 142 -0.47 -3.75 19.14
C LEU A 142 -1.56 -4.67 18.59
N SER A 143 -1.64 -5.91 19.07
CA SER A 143 -2.71 -6.84 18.67
C SER A 143 -4.11 -6.33 19.04
N CYS A 144 -4.25 -5.40 19.99
CA CYS A 144 -5.53 -4.79 20.35
C CYS A 144 -6.14 -3.97 19.20
N LEU A 145 -5.35 -3.58 18.19
CA LEU A 145 -5.80 -2.81 17.03
C LEU A 145 -6.38 -3.69 15.92
N VAL A 146 -6.30 -5.02 16.05
CA VAL A 146 -6.85 -5.96 15.09
C VAL A 146 -8.33 -6.17 15.37
N LYS A 147 -9.19 -5.77 14.43
CA LYS A 147 -10.65 -5.92 14.54
C LYS A 147 -11.19 -7.13 13.77
N GLN A 148 -12.34 -7.61 14.21
CA GLN A 148 -13.09 -8.65 13.50
C GLN A 148 -13.63 -8.16 12.15
N ALA A 149 -13.90 -9.12 11.27
CA ALA A 149 -14.36 -8.86 9.90
C ALA A 149 -15.83 -8.40 9.81
N LYS A 150 -16.67 -8.76 10.78
CA LYS A 150 -18.11 -8.48 10.85
C LYS A 150 -18.54 -8.25 12.31
N GLY A 151 -19.44 -7.30 12.58
CA GLY A 151 -20.10 -7.12 13.88
C GLY A 151 -19.61 -5.95 14.76
N VAL A 152 -20.16 -5.93 15.99
CA VAL A 152 -19.99 -4.91 17.06
C VAL A 152 -18.51 -4.58 17.30
N PRO A 153 -18.15 -3.30 17.57
CA PRO A 153 -16.78 -2.93 17.94
C PRO A 153 -16.30 -3.76 19.14
N GLY A 154 -15.27 -4.56 18.92
CA GLY A 154 -14.74 -5.46 19.94
C GLY A 154 -13.42 -6.11 19.51
N PRO A 155 -12.71 -6.75 20.45
CA PRO A 155 -11.44 -7.39 20.15
C PRO A 155 -11.60 -8.50 19.09
N ALA A 156 -10.53 -8.76 18.35
CA ALA A 156 -10.42 -9.98 17.58
C ALA A 156 -10.69 -11.22 18.47
N ARG A 157 -11.32 -12.27 17.92
CA ARG A 157 -11.60 -13.52 18.67
C ARG A 157 -10.34 -14.11 19.31
N GLU A 158 -9.20 -13.87 18.67
CA GLU A 158 -7.89 -14.37 19.04
C GLU A 158 -7.18 -13.49 20.09
N PHE A 159 -7.73 -12.32 20.43
CA PHE A 159 -7.10 -11.34 21.32
C PHE A 159 -6.86 -11.93 22.71
N GLY A 160 -7.85 -12.58 23.33
CA GLY A 160 -7.67 -13.18 24.66
C GLY A 160 -6.59 -14.27 24.69
N ARG A 161 -6.52 -15.10 23.64
CA ARG A 161 -5.45 -16.11 23.50
C ARG A 161 -4.08 -15.46 23.33
N THR A 162 -4.01 -14.41 22.54
CA THR A 162 -2.78 -13.62 22.31
C THR A 162 -2.30 -12.99 23.62
N LEU A 163 -3.19 -12.31 24.34
CA LEU A 163 -2.90 -11.62 25.59
C LEU A 163 -2.44 -12.61 26.68
N THR A 164 -3.08 -13.78 26.76
CA THR A 164 -2.62 -14.85 27.67
C THR A 164 -1.22 -15.34 27.29
N ALA A 165 -0.93 -15.53 26.00
CA ALA A 165 0.35 -16.02 25.50
C ALA A 165 1.50 -15.00 25.62
N THR A 166 1.19 -13.70 25.75
CA THR A 166 2.17 -12.65 26.06
C THR A 166 2.51 -12.60 27.55
N GLY A 167 1.77 -13.31 28.41
CA GLY A 167 1.98 -13.38 29.85
C GLY A 167 1.07 -12.46 30.67
N TRP A 168 0.07 -11.83 30.05
CA TRP A 168 -0.95 -11.09 30.80
C TRP A 168 -1.76 -12.03 31.70
N ARG A 169 -2.15 -11.52 32.87
CA ARG A 169 -3.02 -12.21 33.81
C ARG A 169 -4.20 -11.32 34.17
N PRO A 170 -5.42 -11.89 34.30
CA PRO A 170 -6.57 -11.18 34.84
C PRO A 170 -6.25 -10.57 36.20
N THR A 171 -6.77 -9.37 36.44
CA THR A 171 -6.72 -8.69 37.73
C THR A 171 -8.13 -8.38 38.22
N THR A 172 -8.28 -8.04 39.48
CA THR A 172 -9.57 -7.58 40.03
C THR A 172 -10.14 -6.37 39.28
N ALA A 173 -9.29 -5.47 38.76
CA ALA A 173 -9.70 -4.32 37.97
C ALA A 173 -10.04 -4.66 36.51
N VAL A 174 -9.41 -5.70 35.95
CA VAL A 174 -9.56 -6.13 34.56
C VAL A 174 -9.68 -7.66 34.53
N PRO A 175 -10.87 -8.21 34.81
CA PRO A 175 -11.05 -9.64 35.04
C PRO A 175 -11.11 -10.47 33.75
N THR A 176 -11.35 -9.85 32.58
CA THR A 176 -11.49 -10.54 31.30
C THR A 176 -10.64 -9.89 30.21
N ALA A 177 -10.32 -10.63 29.16
CA ALA A 177 -9.59 -10.10 28.02
C ALA A 177 -10.39 -9.02 27.27
N GLU A 178 -11.73 -9.14 27.27
CA GLU A 178 -12.65 -8.17 26.73
C GLU A 178 -12.58 -6.85 27.50
N ALA A 179 -12.50 -6.91 28.84
CA ALA A 179 -12.29 -5.73 29.68
C ALA A 179 -10.88 -5.13 29.51
N ALA A 180 -9.88 -5.97 29.20
CA ALA A 180 -8.50 -5.53 28.95
C ALA A 180 -8.36 -4.79 27.61
N TRP A 181 -9.17 -5.13 26.62
CA TRP A 181 -9.09 -4.56 25.28
C TRP A 181 -9.15 -3.02 25.22
N PRO A 182 -10.14 -2.33 25.83
CA PRO A 182 -10.16 -0.87 25.82
C PRO A 182 -8.97 -0.27 26.60
N VAL A 183 -8.55 -0.88 27.71
CA VAL A 183 -7.40 -0.42 28.51
C VAL A 183 -6.10 -0.49 27.71
N GLU A 184 -5.86 -1.60 27.01
CA GLU A 184 -4.68 -1.79 26.17
C GLU A 184 -4.71 -0.88 24.93
N ARG A 185 -5.90 -0.58 24.41
CA ARG A 185 -6.07 0.41 23.33
C ARG A 185 -5.71 1.81 23.81
N ASP A 186 -6.25 2.24 24.94
CA ASP A 186 -5.96 3.56 25.49
C ASP A 186 -4.47 3.72 25.85
N ARG A 187 -3.85 2.64 26.38
CA ARG A 187 -2.40 2.58 26.59
C ARG A 187 -1.61 2.69 25.30
N THR A 188 -2.04 1.99 24.25
CA THR A 188 -1.39 2.03 22.93
C THR A 188 -1.50 3.43 22.35
N ASP A 189 -2.69 4.03 22.38
CA ASP A 189 -2.90 5.42 21.96
C ASP A 189 -2.03 6.40 22.75
N ALA A 190 -1.97 6.28 24.08
CA ALA A 190 -1.14 7.11 24.94
C ALA A 190 0.36 6.98 24.58
N HIS A 191 0.82 5.75 24.33
CA HIS A 191 2.20 5.46 23.93
C HIS A 191 2.58 6.19 22.62
N PHE A 192 1.69 6.19 21.62
CA PHE A 192 1.94 6.87 20.35
C PHE A 192 1.62 8.37 20.37
N ARG A 193 0.87 8.87 21.36
CA ARG A 193 0.67 10.32 21.61
C ARG A 193 1.88 10.97 22.28
N CYS A 194 2.50 10.31 23.25
CA CYS A 194 3.56 10.88 24.08
C CYS A 194 4.96 10.79 23.45
N ARG A 195 5.10 10.25 22.23
CA ARG A 195 6.39 10.20 21.55
C ARG A 195 6.61 11.52 20.80
N PRO A 196 7.52 12.41 21.26
CA PRO A 196 7.82 13.63 20.54
C PRO A 196 8.44 13.26 19.19
N ILE A 197 7.99 13.93 18.13
CA ILE A 197 8.67 13.95 16.85
C ILE A 197 9.98 14.71 17.06
N GLY A 198 11.03 14.05 17.55
CA GLY A 198 12.37 14.63 17.63
C GLY A 198 13.14 14.53 18.95
N ALA A 199 13.38 13.32 19.48
CA ALA A 199 14.41 13.12 20.50
C ALA A 199 15.42 12.04 20.07
N THR A 200 16.50 12.53 19.43
CA THR A 200 17.88 12.00 19.26
C THR A 200 18.15 10.59 18.70
N PRO A 201 19.27 10.41 17.97
CA PRO A 201 19.49 9.30 17.06
C PRO A 201 19.92 8.03 17.81
N LYS A 202 19.07 7.00 17.76
CA LYS A 202 19.49 5.62 17.99
C LYS A 202 20.27 5.16 16.75
N PRO A 203 21.43 4.49 16.89
CA PRO A 203 22.21 4.04 15.74
C PRO A 203 21.33 3.18 14.85
N ALA A 204 21.36 3.49 13.56
CA ALA A 204 20.51 2.91 12.53
C ALA A 204 20.67 1.39 12.50
N VAL A 205 19.76 0.68 13.16
CA VAL A 205 19.42 -0.67 12.70
C VAL A 205 18.65 -0.45 11.41
N ALA A 206 19.30 -0.81 10.31
CA ALA A 206 18.79 -0.67 8.95
C ALA A 206 17.30 -1.06 8.91
N SER A 207 16.46 -0.09 8.58
CA SER A 207 15.05 -0.31 8.28
C SER A 207 14.99 -1.39 7.21
N SER A 208 14.14 -2.41 7.35
CA SER A 208 14.08 -3.55 6.44
C SER A 208 13.82 -3.18 4.97
N SER A 209 13.45 -1.92 4.68
CA SER A 209 13.39 -1.33 3.34
C SER A 209 14.75 -1.13 2.65
N ASP A 210 15.85 -1.09 3.42
CA ASP A 210 17.20 -1.04 2.85
C ASP A 210 17.65 -2.40 2.34
N GLY A 211 16.94 -3.50 2.66
CA GLY A 211 17.34 -4.86 2.29
C GLY A 211 17.46 -5.10 0.78
N VAL A 212 16.60 -4.49 -0.04
CA VAL A 212 16.69 -4.61 -1.51
C VAL A 212 17.77 -3.71 -2.09
N TRP A 213 17.94 -2.50 -1.55
CA TRP A 213 19.03 -1.60 -1.93
C TRP A 213 20.39 -2.20 -1.57
N LEU A 214 20.53 -2.75 -0.37
CA LEU A 214 21.73 -3.44 0.13
C LEU A 214 22.04 -4.70 -0.68
N LYS A 215 21.02 -5.47 -1.11
CA LYS A 215 21.21 -6.59 -2.05
C LYS A 215 21.78 -6.13 -3.40
N MET A 216 21.54 -4.88 -3.79
CA MET A 216 22.12 -4.25 -4.98
C MET A 216 23.45 -3.53 -4.68
N GLY A 217 23.99 -3.65 -3.46
CA GLY A 217 25.26 -3.04 -3.07
C GLY A 217 25.22 -1.51 -2.89
N ILE A 218 24.03 -0.90 -2.86
CA ILE A 218 23.86 0.55 -2.76
C ILE A 218 22.92 0.90 -1.59
N THR A 219 23.11 2.05 -0.97
CA THR A 219 22.17 2.53 0.05
C THR A 219 21.07 3.37 -0.59
N ARG A 220 19.89 3.44 0.04
CA ARG A 220 18.83 4.37 -0.40
C ARG A 220 19.31 5.83 -0.45
N ALA A 221 20.19 6.22 0.47
CA ALA A 221 20.78 7.56 0.48
C ALA A 221 21.68 7.78 -0.74
N SER A 222 22.55 6.83 -1.05
CA SER A 222 23.39 6.88 -2.25
C SER A 222 22.56 6.93 -3.55
N ALA A 223 21.48 6.14 -3.62
CA ALA A 223 20.56 6.19 -4.75
C ALA A 223 19.86 7.56 -4.88
N ALA A 224 19.46 8.17 -3.76
CA ALA A 224 18.87 9.51 -3.76
C ALA A 224 19.87 10.59 -4.21
N GLU A 225 21.12 10.52 -3.74
CA GLU A 225 22.19 11.42 -4.18
C GLU A 225 22.52 11.25 -5.66
N ALA A 226 22.43 10.05 -6.22
CA ALA A 226 22.61 9.81 -7.65
C ALA A 226 21.41 10.33 -8.50
N LEU A 227 20.18 10.21 -7.98
CA LEU A 227 18.96 10.63 -8.69
C LEU A 227 18.77 12.15 -8.71
N ARG A 228 19.16 12.84 -7.63
CA ARG A 228 18.99 14.30 -7.51
C ARG A 228 19.58 15.08 -8.69
N PRO A 229 20.85 14.93 -9.09
CA PRO A 229 21.42 15.68 -10.21
C PRO A 229 20.74 15.37 -11.54
N ALA A 230 20.30 14.13 -11.77
CA ALA A 230 19.55 13.76 -12.97
C ALA A 230 18.18 14.46 -13.03
N LEU A 231 17.47 14.56 -11.91
CA LEU A 231 16.22 15.32 -11.82
C LEU A 231 16.42 16.82 -11.99
N ILE A 232 17.52 17.37 -11.44
CA ILE A 232 17.88 18.79 -11.66
C ILE A 232 18.20 19.04 -13.14
N ALA A 233 18.93 18.14 -13.80
CA ALA A 233 19.21 18.23 -15.23
C ALA A 233 17.92 18.17 -16.06
N ALA A 234 16.97 17.30 -15.69
CA ALA A 234 15.64 17.26 -16.31
C ALA A 234 14.84 18.57 -16.07
N ALA A 235 14.91 19.14 -14.87
CA ALA A 235 14.27 20.41 -14.53
C ALA A 235 14.82 21.55 -15.40
N ARG A 236 16.16 21.66 -15.52
CA ARG A 236 16.82 22.66 -16.37
C ARG A 236 16.45 22.52 -17.85
N ARG A 237 16.36 21.27 -18.34
CA ARG A 237 15.91 20.97 -19.71
C ARG A 237 14.40 21.16 -19.91
N GLN A 238 13.64 21.48 -18.85
CA GLN A 238 12.19 21.66 -18.89
C GLN A 238 11.41 20.41 -19.36
N VAL A 239 11.88 19.21 -18.99
CA VAL A 239 11.29 17.93 -19.42
C VAL A 239 10.79 17.09 -18.24
N CYS A 240 9.70 16.36 -18.46
CA CYS A 240 9.27 15.26 -17.59
C CYS A 240 10.02 13.98 -17.95
N VAL A 241 10.28 13.13 -16.97
CA VAL A 241 11.03 11.87 -17.16
C VAL A 241 10.26 10.67 -16.62
N SER A 242 10.43 9.51 -17.26
CA SER A 242 9.97 8.23 -16.69
C SER A 242 10.99 7.73 -15.67
N TRP A 243 10.56 6.83 -14.78
CA TRP A 243 11.46 6.17 -13.84
C TRP A 243 12.63 5.48 -14.54
N GLU A 244 12.37 4.80 -15.66
CA GLU A 244 13.35 4.02 -16.40
C GLU A 244 14.43 4.92 -17.03
N SER A 245 14.03 6.09 -17.55
CA SER A 245 14.97 7.08 -18.09
C SER A 245 15.80 7.70 -16.99
N LEU A 246 15.17 8.03 -15.86
CA LEU A 246 15.84 8.60 -14.71
C LEU A 246 16.85 7.62 -14.07
N ALA A 247 16.46 6.36 -13.87
CA ALA A 247 17.34 5.33 -13.33
C ALA A 247 18.56 5.09 -14.23
N ARG A 248 18.35 5.10 -15.56
CA ARG A 248 19.44 4.99 -16.54
C ARG A 248 20.40 6.18 -16.48
N GLU A 249 19.89 7.41 -16.40
CA GLU A 249 20.72 8.62 -16.26
C GLU A 249 21.51 8.62 -14.95
N ALA A 250 20.88 8.19 -13.85
CA ALA A 250 21.52 8.05 -12.54
C ALA A 250 22.40 6.78 -12.40
N ARG A 251 22.54 5.98 -13.47
CA ARG A 251 23.27 4.69 -13.48
C ARG A 251 22.83 3.73 -12.37
N LEU A 252 21.56 3.79 -12.01
CA LEU A 252 20.98 2.88 -11.04
C LEU A 252 20.53 1.59 -11.72
N PRO A 253 20.65 0.44 -11.03
CA PRO A 253 20.07 -0.81 -11.52
C PRO A 253 18.55 -0.62 -11.67
N SER A 254 18.07 -0.62 -12.92
CA SER A 254 16.66 -0.51 -13.27
C SER A 254 15.87 -1.81 -13.06
N GLY A 255 16.43 -2.76 -12.27
CA GLY A 255 15.76 -3.99 -11.87
C GLY A 255 14.39 -3.72 -11.24
N ARG A 256 13.57 -4.76 -11.04
CA ARG A 256 12.16 -4.67 -10.57
C ARG A 256 12.04 -4.10 -9.14
N LEU A 257 12.44 -2.85 -8.94
CA LEU A 257 12.12 -2.06 -7.78
C LEU A 257 10.61 -1.89 -7.76
N SER A 258 10.03 -2.31 -6.65
CA SER A 258 8.63 -2.09 -6.34
C SER A 258 8.33 -0.60 -6.32
N GLU A 259 7.07 -0.25 -6.56
CA GLU A 259 6.58 1.12 -6.44
C GLU A 259 6.88 1.74 -5.06
N ARG A 260 6.82 0.93 -4.00
CA ARG A 260 7.17 1.35 -2.64
C ARG A 260 8.64 1.75 -2.49
N GLU A 261 9.56 1.02 -3.13
CA GLU A 261 11.00 1.33 -3.08
C GLU A 261 11.32 2.58 -3.90
N ARG A 262 10.70 2.71 -5.08
CA ARG A 262 10.79 3.93 -5.91
C ARG A 262 10.29 5.15 -5.13
N ALA A 263 9.16 5.04 -4.44
CA ALA A 263 8.66 6.10 -3.58
C ALA A 263 9.64 6.42 -2.44
N ALA A 264 10.19 5.41 -1.76
CA ALA A 264 11.09 5.59 -0.63
C ALA A 264 12.36 6.36 -1.01
N VAL A 265 12.95 6.08 -2.18
CA VAL A 265 14.13 6.82 -2.65
C VAL A 265 13.78 8.23 -3.10
N LEU A 266 12.64 8.44 -3.77
CA LEU A 266 12.19 9.79 -4.17
C LEU A 266 11.84 10.68 -2.97
N ILE A 267 11.30 10.11 -1.89
CA ILE A 267 11.15 10.83 -0.62
C ILE A 267 12.51 11.31 -0.10
N ALA A 268 13.55 10.48 -0.19
CA ALA A 268 14.89 10.86 0.22
C ALA A 268 15.50 11.95 -0.70
N VAL A 269 15.19 11.93 -2.00
CA VAL A 269 15.57 12.99 -2.95
C VAL A 269 14.98 14.35 -2.54
N ASP A 270 13.70 14.39 -2.19
CA ASP A 270 12.98 15.64 -1.93
C ASP A 270 13.08 16.13 -0.47
N ARG A 271 13.49 15.27 0.47
CA ARG A 271 13.53 15.62 1.90
C ARG A 271 14.38 16.88 2.21
N PRO A 272 15.54 17.13 1.57
CA PRO A 272 16.32 18.34 1.84
C PRO A 272 15.66 19.65 1.40
N SER A 273 14.68 19.61 0.50
CA SER A 273 13.91 20.79 0.10
C SER A 273 12.97 21.30 1.21
N GLY A 274 12.69 20.48 2.23
CA GLY A 274 11.75 20.81 3.29
C GLY A 274 10.28 20.87 2.84
N PRO A 275 9.35 21.23 3.75
CA PRO A 275 7.92 21.19 3.48
C PRO A 275 7.47 22.22 2.44
N ASN A 276 8.22 23.31 2.25
CA ASN A 276 7.88 24.40 1.32
C ASN A 276 8.80 24.48 0.09
N GLY A 277 9.86 23.67 0.00
CA GLY A 277 10.77 23.71 -1.14
C GLY A 277 10.20 23.00 -2.37
N VAL A 278 10.91 23.13 -3.50
CA VAL A 278 10.51 22.50 -4.76
C VAL A 278 10.66 20.98 -4.70
N MET A 279 9.71 20.27 -5.31
CA MET A 279 9.62 18.81 -5.30
C MET A 279 10.11 18.25 -6.63
N LEU A 280 11.35 17.74 -6.66
CA LEU A 280 11.97 17.19 -7.87
C LEU A 280 11.21 15.98 -8.41
N SER A 281 10.64 15.17 -7.52
CA SER A 281 9.84 14.01 -7.94
C SER A 281 8.54 14.36 -8.70
N SER A 282 8.13 15.63 -8.73
CA SER A 282 7.01 16.10 -9.55
C SER A 282 7.25 15.98 -11.07
N LEU A 283 8.52 15.88 -11.50
CA LEU A 283 8.90 15.63 -12.89
C LEU A 283 8.68 14.19 -13.34
N LEU A 284 8.48 13.25 -12.41
CA LEU A 284 8.23 11.87 -12.79
C LEU A 284 6.81 11.72 -13.35
N ILE A 285 6.75 11.04 -14.50
CA ILE A 285 5.50 10.67 -15.16
C ILE A 285 5.45 9.17 -15.42
N SER A 286 4.23 8.63 -15.41
CA SER A 286 3.95 7.30 -15.94
C SER A 286 3.95 7.33 -17.49
N ALA A 287 3.85 6.16 -18.13
CA ALA A 287 3.74 6.02 -19.58
C ALA A 287 2.62 6.88 -20.20
N ASN A 288 1.54 7.13 -19.45
CA ASN A 288 0.38 7.91 -19.91
C ASN A 288 0.48 9.40 -19.57
N ARG A 289 1.68 9.92 -19.24
CA ARG A 289 1.88 11.31 -18.76
C ARG A 289 1.06 11.67 -17.52
N THR A 290 0.59 10.67 -16.79
CA THR A 290 -0.09 10.84 -15.50
C THR A 290 0.93 10.81 -14.36
N PRO A 291 0.56 11.29 -13.16
CA PRO A 291 1.39 11.05 -11.98
C PRO A 291 1.72 9.56 -11.82
N VAL A 292 2.91 9.27 -11.31
CA VAL A 292 3.28 7.90 -10.96
C VAL A 292 2.31 7.35 -9.90
N PRO A 293 1.98 6.04 -9.92
CA PRO A 293 0.96 5.45 -9.03
C PRO A 293 1.27 5.62 -7.54
N TYR A 294 2.55 5.74 -7.19
CA TYR A 294 3.05 5.96 -5.84
C TYR A 294 3.27 7.43 -5.47
N PHE A 295 2.79 8.38 -6.27
CA PHE A 295 2.98 9.82 -6.01
C PHE A 295 2.32 10.27 -4.70
N ALA A 296 1.16 9.70 -4.35
CA ALA A 296 0.51 9.94 -3.05
C ALA A 296 1.40 9.52 -1.87
N ASP A 297 2.15 8.42 -2.01
CA ASP A 297 3.03 7.93 -0.97
C ASP A 297 4.26 8.84 -0.80
N ILE A 298 4.74 9.45 -1.89
CA ILE A 298 5.81 10.47 -1.81
C ILE A 298 5.31 11.68 -1.03
N LEU A 299 4.13 12.21 -1.37
CA LEU A 299 3.52 13.34 -0.66
C LEU A 299 3.34 13.03 0.83
N ARG A 300 2.82 11.84 1.17
CA ARG A 300 2.68 11.37 2.55
C ARG A 300 4.03 11.34 3.27
N GLY A 301 5.07 10.81 2.62
CA GLY A 301 6.42 10.72 3.18
C GLY A 301 7.11 12.07 3.41
N LEU A 302 6.66 13.12 2.71
CA LEU A 302 7.13 14.50 2.84
C LEU A 302 6.24 15.35 3.77
N GLY A 303 5.17 14.78 4.35
CA GLY A 303 4.22 15.52 5.18
C GLY A 303 3.32 16.48 4.40
N ARG A 304 3.12 16.26 3.09
CA ARG A 304 2.27 17.07 2.22
C ARG A 304 0.85 16.50 2.10
N PRO A 305 -0.14 17.30 1.65
CA PRO A 305 -1.50 16.81 1.40
C PRO A 305 -1.49 15.64 0.43
N HIS A 306 -2.02 14.49 0.86
CA HIS A 306 -1.90 13.22 0.11
C HIS A 306 -3.20 12.44 -0.03
N ASP A 307 -4.23 12.73 0.78
CA ASP A 307 -5.57 12.13 0.70
C ASP A 307 -6.42 12.80 -0.38
N LEU A 308 -5.85 12.93 -1.58
CA LEU A 308 -6.45 13.60 -2.73
C LEU A 308 -7.03 12.59 -3.72
N ARG A 309 -8.15 12.95 -4.36
CA ARG A 309 -8.68 12.16 -5.47
C ARG A 309 -7.70 12.17 -6.64
N PRO A 310 -7.72 11.18 -7.55
CA PRO A 310 -6.76 11.10 -8.66
C PRO A 310 -6.64 12.38 -9.51
N ILE A 311 -7.76 13.09 -9.73
CA ILE A 311 -7.79 14.36 -10.47
C ILE A 311 -7.07 15.47 -9.70
N GLU A 312 -7.29 15.55 -8.39
CA GLU A 312 -6.67 16.55 -7.51
C GLU A 312 -5.17 16.29 -7.36
N LEU A 313 -4.77 15.02 -7.26
CA LEU A 313 -3.38 14.60 -7.23
C LEU A 313 -2.66 14.95 -8.55
N GLY A 314 -3.34 14.80 -9.69
CA GLY A 314 -2.86 15.27 -10.99
C GLY A 314 -2.68 16.79 -11.06
N ARG A 315 -3.61 17.56 -10.48
CA ARG A 315 -3.49 19.04 -10.38
C ARG A 315 -2.34 19.45 -9.48
N LEU A 316 -2.21 18.85 -8.30
CA LEU A 316 -1.14 19.14 -7.35
C LEU A 316 0.23 18.86 -7.98
N ARG A 317 0.41 17.73 -8.67
CA ARG A 317 1.66 17.43 -9.39
C ARG A 317 2.00 18.54 -10.40
N LYS A 318 1.02 19.02 -11.17
CA LYS A 318 1.24 20.09 -12.15
C LYS A 318 1.64 21.42 -11.48
N VAL A 319 1.06 21.75 -10.33
CA VAL A 319 1.43 22.94 -9.55
C VAL A 319 2.87 22.84 -9.04
N GLU A 320 3.23 21.70 -8.43
CA GLU A 320 4.60 21.46 -7.95
C GLU A 320 5.61 21.44 -9.10
N GLN A 321 5.24 20.84 -10.24
CA GLN A 321 6.04 20.85 -11.46
C GLN A 321 6.27 22.28 -11.94
N ALA A 322 5.22 23.12 -12.05
CA ALA A 322 5.37 24.50 -12.50
C ALA A 322 6.27 25.31 -11.56
N ARG A 323 6.14 25.14 -10.25
CA ARG A 323 7.02 25.77 -9.25
C ARG A 323 8.47 25.35 -9.42
N LEU A 324 8.72 24.05 -9.58
CA LEU A 324 10.05 23.51 -9.79
C LEU A 324 10.70 24.04 -11.08
N LEU A 325 9.94 24.02 -12.18
CA LEU A 325 10.43 24.47 -13.48
C LEU A 325 10.75 25.96 -13.48
N ALA A 326 9.89 26.80 -12.87
CA ALA A 326 10.16 28.23 -12.69
C ALA A 326 11.41 28.47 -11.85
N PHE A 327 11.57 27.75 -10.74
CA PHE A 327 12.73 27.86 -9.86
C PHE A 327 14.06 27.61 -10.58
N TYR A 328 14.12 26.58 -11.43
CA TYR A 328 15.34 26.26 -12.19
C TYR A 328 15.51 27.08 -13.48
N GLN A 329 14.45 27.71 -13.99
CA GLN A 329 14.53 28.65 -15.10
C GLN A 329 15.10 30.02 -14.67
N GLU A 330 14.67 30.53 -13.52
CA GLU A 330 15.19 31.78 -12.95
C GLU A 330 16.66 31.65 -12.52
N GLY A 331 17.09 30.46 -12.10
CA GLY A 331 18.48 30.17 -11.74
C GLY A 331 19.44 30.18 -12.92
N ASP A 332 19.01 29.74 -14.10
CA ASP A 332 19.83 29.72 -15.34
C ASP A 332 19.93 31.11 -15.98
N SER A 333 18.99 32.02 -15.67
CA SER A 333 18.96 33.38 -16.25
C SER A 333 19.85 34.38 -15.49
N ARG A 334 20.49 33.96 -14.39
CA ARG A 334 21.35 34.80 -13.52
C ARG A 334 22.84 34.42 -13.58
N THR A 335 23.22 33.50 -14.45
CA THR A 335 24.60 33.06 -14.72
C THR A 335 24.95 33.36 -16.16
#